data_AF-A0A524A5A9-F1
#
_entry.id   AF-A0A524A5A9-F1
#
_cell.length_a   1.000
_cell.length_b   1.000
_cell.length_c   1.000
_cell.angle_alpha   90.00
_cell.angle_beta   90.00
_cell.angle_gamma   90.00
#
_symmetry.space_group_name_H-M   'P 1'
#
loop_
_entity.id
_entity.type
_entity.pdbx_description
1 polymer ?
#
loop_
_entity_poly.entity_id
_entity_poly.type
_entity_poly.pdbx_seq_one_letter_code
_entity_poly.pdbx_strand_id
1 'polypeptide(L)'
;MMKIGGLSAIGGGMFLEFSVVGLVPAALVVLAGIYVRARQADGKLARRWLLFLFSVLVLLYGTQFLILRWEVYRFGVLLQPALVGTLVALLVHLGATRELSRKTIWITLPATLAIVALMVYWWIETDPLLPLVSAVTALAWQSWKWRGKRRWLACVALFLLLLMVCAGYLIPTSWLMNRPKWLHGSILIGNLFVWPIVAVVLTARLVYTSLASDRPSNWPATVIRLAVAVLLLLVIGDLIVTETVWVQAEDSLSVIPVVVFTAAVAAAMLLAWAVTGWRRLGALIFALLVTLTASYASEQGWRISPPWLTEARAEKIDRAIQRYYERQGHYPSRLANLVPFYLWRIPQPVIFRDQTWCYEGGDDYYRLGYVHQPTFGVPSEYISIRIHAAADEPPKSSWPCDDELERARSKAPGY
;
A
#
# COMPACT_ATOMS: atom_id res chain seq x y z
N MET A 1 18.65 -26.83 -22.85
CA MET A 1 18.85 -25.37 -22.75
C MET A 1 17.66 -24.68 -23.39
N MET A 2 16.64 -24.36 -22.60
CA MET A 2 15.39 -23.76 -23.07
C MET A 2 15.57 -22.24 -23.15
N LYS A 3 15.36 -21.63 -24.31
CA LYS A 3 15.46 -20.18 -24.53
C LYS A 3 14.34 -19.48 -23.75
N ILE A 4 14.66 -18.96 -22.56
CA ILE A 4 13.84 -17.95 -21.88
C ILE A 4 14.07 -16.62 -22.61
N GLY A 5 13.36 -16.39 -23.70
CA GLY A 5 13.48 -15.19 -24.52
C GLY A 5 12.11 -14.65 -24.86
N GLY A 6 11.55 -13.78 -24.02
CA GLY A 6 10.26 -13.14 -24.31
C GLY A 6 9.66 -12.24 -23.22
N LEU A 7 10.12 -12.31 -21.97
CA LEU A 7 9.50 -11.55 -20.87
C LEU A 7 10.02 -10.12 -20.68
N SER A 8 11.13 -9.74 -21.33
CA SER A 8 11.74 -8.41 -21.13
C SER A 8 11.00 -7.24 -21.80
N ALA A 9 10.14 -7.47 -22.80
CA ALA A 9 9.53 -6.38 -23.57
C ALA A 9 8.19 -5.87 -22.98
N ILE A 10 7.53 -6.67 -22.13
CA ILE A 10 6.20 -6.33 -21.60
C ILE A 10 6.30 -5.40 -20.37
N GLY A 11 7.38 -5.50 -19.59
CA GLY A 11 7.55 -4.70 -18.36
C GLY A 11 7.75 -3.19 -18.59
N GLY A 12 8.33 -2.79 -19.73
CA GLY A 12 8.67 -1.39 -20.02
C GLY A 12 7.45 -0.52 -20.36
N GLY A 13 6.47 -1.05 -21.09
CA GLY A 13 5.29 -0.31 -21.54
C GLY A 13 4.33 0.03 -20.39
N MET A 14 4.10 -0.93 -19.50
CA MET A 14 3.16 -0.76 -18.38
C MET A 14 3.63 0.35 -17.42
N PHE A 15 4.94 0.49 -17.21
CA PHE A 15 5.51 1.49 -16.30
C PHE A 15 5.36 2.94 -16.82
N LEU A 16 5.41 3.12 -18.14
CA LEU A 16 5.27 4.42 -18.79
C LEU A 16 3.80 4.86 -18.81
N GLU A 17 2.87 3.92 -19.02
CA GLU A 17 1.43 4.17 -18.87
C GLU A 17 1.08 4.57 -17.42
N PHE A 18 1.61 3.87 -16.41
CA PHE A 18 1.40 4.25 -15.00
C PHE A 18 1.95 5.64 -14.66
N SER A 19 3.10 6.02 -15.24
CA SER A 19 3.73 7.32 -15.01
C SER A 19 2.90 8.48 -15.58
N VAL A 20 2.32 8.30 -16.78
CA VAL A 20 1.43 9.30 -17.40
C VAL A 20 0.11 9.42 -16.63
N VAL A 21 -0.43 8.30 -16.15
CA VAL A 21 -1.71 8.25 -15.43
C VAL A 21 -1.65 8.94 -14.06
N GLY A 22 -0.52 8.83 -13.33
CA GLY A 22 -0.34 9.56 -12.07
C GLY A 22 -0.12 11.07 -12.26
N LEU A 23 0.48 11.47 -13.39
CA LEU A 23 0.89 12.85 -13.69
C LEU A 23 -0.28 13.81 -13.90
N VAL A 24 -1.41 13.33 -14.43
CA VAL A 24 -2.58 14.18 -14.70
C VAL A 24 -3.30 14.62 -13.41
N PRO A 25 -3.70 13.71 -12.48
CA PRO A 25 -4.17 14.07 -11.15
C PRO A 25 -3.23 15.01 -10.41
N ALA A 26 -1.93 14.73 -10.53
CA ALA A 26 -0.87 15.52 -9.94
C ALA A 26 -0.88 16.96 -10.47
N ALA A 27 -0.81 17.13 -11.79
CA ALA A 27 -0.82 18.43 -12.45
C ALA A 27 -2.09 19.22 -12.09
N LEU A 28 -3.24 18.56 -11.97
CA LEU A 28 -4.50 19.20 -11.59
C LEU A 28 -4.48 19.78 -10.18
N VAL A 29 -3.95 19.02 -9.22
CA VAL A 29 -3.87 19.47 -7.82
C VAL A 29 -2.80 20.56 -7.66
N VAL A 30 -1.71 20.53 -8.46
CA VAL A 30 -0.73 21.63 -8.50
C VAL A 30 -1.35 22.89 -9.09
N LEU A 31 -2.06 22.78 -10.21
CA LEU A 31 -2.77 23.91 -10.81
C LEU A 31 -3.81 24.49 -9.84
N ALA A 32 -4.53 23.62 -9.12
CA ALA A 32 -5.43 24.00 -8.04
C ALA A 32 -4.72 24.79 -6.93
N GLY A 33 -3.63 24.26 -6.40
CA GLY A 33 -2.85 24.87 -5.32
C GLY A 33 -2.23 26.20 -5.72
N ILE A 34 -1.71 26.31 -6.94
CA ILE A 34 -1.17 27.55 -7.52
C ILE A 34 -2.28 28.60 -7.64
N TYR A 35 -3.45 28.24 -8.16
CA TYR A 35 -4.59 29.14 -8.28
C TYR A 35 -5.10 29.63 -6.92
N VAL A 36 -5.14 28.75 -5.92
CA VAL A 36 -5.61 29.11 -4.58
C VAL A 36 -4.62 29.99 -3.84
N ARG A 37 -3.30 29.80 -4.00
CA ARG A 37 -2.31 30.63 -3.28
C ARG A 37 -2.24 32.07 -3.80
N ALA A 38 -2.72 32.33 -5.01
CA ALA A 38 -2.99 33.68 -5.49
C ALA A 38 -4.08 34.43 -4.69
N ARG A 39 -4.63 33.81 -3.61
CA ARG A 39 -5.57 34.38 -2.64
C ARG A 39 -5.09 35.61 -1.88
N GLN A 40 -3.79 35.78 -1.64
CA GLN A 40 -3.36 36.71 -0.60
C GLN A 40 -3.15 38.16 -1.05
N ALA A 41 -3.38 38.50 -2.33
CA ALA A 41 -3.08 39.86 -2.82
C ALA A 41 -4.21 40.62 -3.54
N ASP A 42 -5.26 39.98 -4.08
CA ASP A 42 -6.19 40.68 -4.99
C ASP A 42 -7.68 40.36 -4.78
N GLY A 43 -8.54 41.38 -4.94
CA GLY A 43 -10.02 41.30 -4.95
C GLY A 43 -10.67 40.45 -6.05
N LYS A 44 -9.89 39.67 -6.82
CA LYS A 44 -10.37 38.77 -7.89
C LYS A 44 -10.59 37.32 -7.43
N LEU A 45 -10.83 37.12 -6.13
CA LEU A 45 -10.90 35.81 -5.48
C LEU A 45 -12.05 34.94 -6.01
N ALA A 46 -13.23 35.52 -6.24
CA ALA A 46 -14.39 34.79 -6.75
C ALA A 46 -14.18 34.25 -8.17
N ARG A 47 -13.55 35.03 -9.06
CA ARG A 47 -13.31 34.63 -10.46
C ARG A 47 -12.28 33.50 -10.57
N ARG A 48 -11.22 33.57 -9.76
CA ARG A 48 -10.19 32.51 -9.69
C ARG A 48 -10.75 31.21 -9.11
N TRP A 49 -11.62 31.29 -8.11
CA TRP A 49 -12.30 30.13 -7.56
C TRP A 49 -13.26 29.47 -8.56
N LEU A 50 -14.00 30.27 -9.33
CA LEU A 50 -14.86 29.75 -10.40
C LEU A 50 -14.06 29.08 -11.52
N LEU A 51 -12.93 29.67 -11.92
CA LEU A 51 -12.03 29.04 -12.88
C LEU A 51 -11.49 27.70 -12.36
N PHE A 52 -11.12 27.62 -11.08
CA PHE A 52 -10.69 26.37 -10.47
C PHE A 52 -11.79 25.30 -10.51
N LEU A 53 -13.00 25.62 -10.03
CA LEU A 53 -14.13 24.69 -10.07
C LEU A 53 -14.44 24.25 -11.50
N PHE A 54 -14.39 25.18 -12.46
CA PHE A 54 -14.62 24.89 -13.86
C PHE A 54 -13.54 23.97 -14.44
N SER A 55 -12.26 24.23 -14.18
CA SER A 55 -11.16 23.36 -14.62
C SER A 55 -11.26 21.96 -14.03
N VAL A 56 -11.60 21.86 -12.74
CA VAL A 56 -11.86 20.57 -12.08
C VAL A 56 -13.03 19.84 -12.73
N LEU A 57 -14.16 20.52 -12.94
CA LEU A 57 -15.34 19.94 -13.57
C LEU A 57 -15.04 19.47 -14.99
N VAL A 58 -14.39 20.29 -15.81
CA VAL A 58 -14.03 19.95 -17.19
C VAL A 58 -13.11 18.74 -17.23
N LEU A 59 -12.12 18.66 -16.34
CA LEU A 59 -11.23 17.50 -16.31
C LEU A 59 -11.91 16.25 -15.76
N LEU A 60 -12.73 16.36 -14.72
CA LEU A 60 -13.47 15.23 -14.17
C LEU A 60 -14.50 14.69 -15.17
N TYR A 61 -15.31 15.56 -15.77
CA TYR A 61 -16.29 15.14 -16.78
C TYR A 61 -15.63 14.71 -18.08
N GLY A 62 -14.57 15.39 -18.52
CA GLY A 62 -13.84 15.03 -19.74
C GLY A 62 -13.17 13.65 -19.63
N THR A 63 -12.57 13.35 -18.47
CA THR A 63 -11.99 12.02 -18.23
C THR A 63 -13.06 10.95 -18.04
N GLN A 64 -14.16 11.24 -17.34
CA GLN A 64 -15.32 10.33 -17.24
C GLN A 64 -15.92 10.00 -18.60
N PHE A 65 -16.12 11.01 -19.45
CA PHE A 65 -16.65 10.82 -20.80
C PHE A 65 -15.73 9.94 -21.65
N LEU A 66 -14.41 10.11 -21.53
CA LEU A 66 -13.44 9.24 -22.20
C LEU A 66 -13.52 7.80 -21.68
N ILE A 67 -13.66 7.60 -20.37
CA ILE A 67 -13.80 6.27 -19.75
C ILE A 67 -15.06 5.57 -20.25
N LEU A 68 -16.21 6.25 -20.17
CA LEU A 68 -17.50 5.71 -20.59
C LEU A 68 -17.52 5.39 -22.09
N ARG A 69 -16.91 6.25 -22.92
CA ARG A 69 -16.90 6.09 -24.38
C ARG A 69 -16.01 4.94 -24.86
N TRP A 70 -14.95 4.62 -24.13
CA TRP A 70 -13.96 3.62 -24.55
C TRP A 70 -14.06 2.30 -23.78
N GLU A 71 -15.10 2.12 -22.96
CA GLU A 71 -15.31 0.93 -22.10
C GLU A 71 -14.11 0.58 -21.21
N VAL A 72 -13.25 1.57 -20.91
CA VAL A 72 -12.05 1.32 -20.10
C VAL A 72 -12.39 1.49 -18.61
N TYR A 73 -13.28 0.64 -18.11
CA TYR A 73 -13.73 0.63 -16.71
C TYR A 73 -12.56 0.58 -15.70
N ARG A 74 -11.40 0.02 -16.11
CA ARG A 74 -10.16 0.02 -15.31
C ARG A 74 -9.57 1.42 -15.06
N PHE A 75 -9.82 2.41 -15.92
CA PHE A 75 -9.24 3.76 -15.75
C PHE A 75 -9.94 4.60 -14.70
N GLY A 76 -11.23 4.37 -14.41
CA GLY A 76 -11.89 5.23 -13.43
C GLY A 76 -11.46 4.96 -11.98
N VAL A 77 -10.94 3.75 -11.68
CA VAL A 77 -10.20 3.47 -10.44
C VAL A 77 -8.97 4.40 -10.30
N LEU A 78 -8.33 4.76 -11.42
CA LEU A 78 -7.15 5.63 -11.44
C LEU A 78 -7.50 7.11 -11.21
N LEU A 79 -8.76 7.50 -11.46
CA LEU A 79 -9.25 8.88 -11.26
C LEU A 79 -9.83 9.13 -9.86
N GLN A 80 -10.17 8.08 -9.11
CA GLN A 80 -10.71 8.19 -7.76
C GLN A 80 -9.81 9.03 -6.81
N PRO A 81 -8.47 8.89 -6.79
CA PRO A 81 -7.65 9.70 -5.91
C PRO A 81 -7.69 11.20 -6.23
N ALA A 82 -7.81 11.56 -7.52
CA ALA A 82 -7.98 12.94 -7.95
C ALA A 82 -9.31 13.51 -7.45
N LEU A 83 -10.39 12.73 -7.58
CA LEU A 83 -11.72 13.07 -7.08
C LEU A 83 -11.72 13.28 -5.55
N VAL A 84 -11.13 12.35 -4.80
CA VAL A 84 -11.01 12.42 -3.34
C VAL A 84 -10.19 13.64 -2.93
N GLY A 85 -9.01 13.84 -3.53
CA GLY A 85 -8.14 14.98 -3.24
C GLY A 85 -8.85 16.31 -3.51
N THR A 86 -9.62 16.37 -4.58
CA THR A 86 -10.40 17.56 -4.95
C THR A 86 -11.55 17.81 -3.99
N LEU A 87 -12.28 16.77 -3.58
CA LEU A 87 -13.34 16.87 -2.57
C LEU A 87 -12.78 17.34 -1.22
N VAL A 88 -11.66 16.76 -0.77
CA VAL A 88 -11.00 17.17 0.48
C VAL A 88 -10.56 18.62 0.39
N ALA A 89 -9.95 19.05 -0.72
CA ALA A 89 -9.59 20.45 -0.93
C ALA A 89 -10.81 21.39 -0.88
N LEU A 90 -11.92 20.98 -1.51
CA LEU A 90 -13.21 21.67 -1.48
C LEU A 90 -13.75 21.82 -0.06
N LEU A 91 -13.82 20.73 0.70
CA LEU A 91 -14.33 20.70 2.08
C LEU A 91 -13.45 21.53 3.03
N VAL A 92 -12.13 21.41 2.91
CA VAL A 92 -11.17 22.21 3.67
C VAL A 92 -11.35 23.69 3.38
N HIS A 93 -11.67 24.05 2.12
CA HIS A 93 -11.92 25.42 1.74
C HIS A 93 -13.26 25.96 2.18
N LEU A 94 -14.34 25.19 2.06
CA LEU A 94 -15.68 25.54 2.56
C LEU A 94 -15.62 25.95 4.04
N GLY A 95 -14.85 25.22 4.87
CA GLY A 95 -14.68 25.56 6.29
C GLY A 95 -13.78 26.78 6.57
N ALA A 96 -12.92 27.17 5.62
CA ALA A 96 -12.04 28.35 5.76
C ALA A 96 -12.70 29.64 5.24
N THR A 97 -13.80 29.53 4.50
CA THR A 97 -14.45 30.64 3.81
C THR A 97 -15.72 31.10 4.50
N ARG A 98 -15.61 31.69 5.69
CA ARG A 98 -16.74 32.39 6.32
C ARG A 98 -17.17 33.66 5.55
N GLU A 99 -16.36 34.13 4.60
CA GLU A 99 -16.58 35.37 3.83
C GLU A 99 -17.04 35.16 2.38
N LEU A 100 -17.37 33.93 1.95
CA LEU A 100 -17.86 33.72 0.59
C LEU A 100 -19.24 34.37 0.40
N SER A 101 -19.37 35.16 -0.68
CA SER A 101 -20.66 35.73 -1.06
C SER A 101 -21.71 34.63 -1.26
N ARG A 102 -22.97 34.93 -0.95
CA ARG A 102 -24.12 34.02 -1.12
C ARG A 102 -24.15 33.41 -2.54
N LYS A 103 -23.79 34.19 -3.56
CA LYS A 103 -23.71 33.74 -4.97
C LYS A 103 -22.66 32.65 -5.17
N THR A 104 -21.52 32.74 -4.51
CA THR A 104 -20.45 31.74 -4.67
C THR A 104 -20.79 30.44 -3.97
N ILE A 105 -21.48 30.50 -2.82
CA ILE A 105 -22.00 29.32 -2.11
C ILE A 105 -22.94 28.51 -3.01
N TRP A 106 -23.85 29.19 -3.70
CA TRP A 106 -24.79 28.56 -4.64
C TRP A 106 -24.13 27.89 -5.84
N ILE A 107 -22.90 28.25 -6.19
CA ILE A 107 -22.14 27.60 -7.28
C ILE A 107 -21.27 26.46 -6.74
N THR A 108 -20.69 26.62 -5.55
CA THR A 108 -19.92 25.53 -4.91
C THR A 108 -20.79 24.34 -4.53
N LEU A 109 -22.01 24.58 -4.03
CA LEU A 109 -22.90 23.52 -3.56
C LEU A 109 -23.21 22.47 -4.65
N PRO A 110 -23.67 22.82 -5.87
CA PRO A 110 -23.93 21.85 -6.92
C PRO A 110 -22.66 21.16 -7.43
N ALA A 111 -21.52 21.84 -7.49
CA ALA A 111 -20.25 21.20 -7.85
C ALA A 111 -19.82 20.16 -6.80
N THR A 112 -20.00 20.47 -5.52
CA THR A 112 -19.70 19.54 -4.42
C THR A 112 -20.66 18.36 -4.44
N LEU A 113 -21.97 18.62 -4.64
CA LEU A 113 -22.99 17.58 -4.80
C LEU A 113 -22.74 16.70 -6.01
N ALA A 114 -22.32 17.26 -7.15
CA ALA A 114 -21.96 16.49 -8.33
C ALA A 114 -20.76 15.57 -8.07
N ILE A 115 -19.71 16.06 -7.40
CA ILE A 115 -18.55 15.25 -7.01
C ILE A 115 -18.95 14.15 -6.02
N VAL A 116 -19.79 14.46 -5.03
CA VAL A 116 -20.30 13.47 -4.06
C VAL A 116 -21.19 12.44 -4.75
N ALA A 117 -22.10 12.85 -5.63
CA ALA A 117 -22.95 11.96 -6.40
C ALA A 117 -22.13 11.05 -7.33
N LEU A 118 -21.06 11.57 -7.95
CA LEU A 118 -20.10 10.78 -8.70
C LEU A 118 -19.39 9.78 -7.78
N MET A 119 -18.93 10.20 -6.61
CA MET A 119 -18.34 9.28 -5.63
C MET A 119 -19.32 8.22 -5.14
N VAL A 120 -20.61 8.55 -4.98
CA VAL A 120 -21.68 7.62 -4.57
C VAL A 120 -22.06 6.66 -5.70
N TYR A 121 -22.10 7.14 -6.94
CA TYR A 121 -22.31 6.28 -8.10
C TYR A 121 -21.17 5.25 -8.21
N TRP A 122 -19.93 5.73 -8.07
CA TRP A 122 -18.77 4.86 -7.98
C TRP A 122 -18.81 3.95 -6.73
N TRP A 123 -19.34 4.40 -5.60
CA TRP A 123 -19.53 3.60 -4.37
C TRP A 123 -20.50 2.44 -4.59
N ILE A 124 -21.55 2.60 -5.39
CA ILE A 124 -22.50 1.50 -5.65
C ILE A 124 -21.85 0.40 -6.51
N GLU A 125 -20.93 0.79 -7.41
CA GLU A 125 -20.21 -0.15 -8.29
C GLU A 125 -18.86 -0.64 -7.74
N THR A 126 -18.24 0.08 -6.79
CA THR A 126 -16.93 -0.27 -6.20
C THR A 126 -17.03 -0.53 -4.70
N ASP A 127 -16.26 -1.53 -4.27
CA ASP A 127 -16.15 -2.05 -2.91
C ASP A 127 -16.14 -0.92 -1.83
N PRO A 128 -16.97 -0.96 -0.75
CA PRO A 128 -17.25 0.13 0.22
C PRO A 128 -16.08 0.63 1.09
N LEU A 129 -14.86 0.44 0.64
CA LEU A 129 -13.62 0.55 1.40
C LEU A 129 -12.91 1.91 1.22
N LEU A 130 -13.07 2.52 0.05
CA LEU A 130 -12.56 3.85 -0.27
C LEU A 130 -13.11 4.97 0.64
N PRO A 131 -14.38 4.94 1.10
CA PRO A 131 -14.90 5.88 2.10
C PRO A 131 -14.18 5.75 3.45
N LEU A 132 -13.81 4.53 3.87
CA LEU A 132 -13.09 4.30 5.12
C LEU A 132 -11.66 4.89 5.02
N VAL A 133 -10.96 4.63 3.92
CA VAL A 133 -9.65 5.25 3.61
C VAL A 133 -9.75 6.77 3.65
N SER A 134 -10.78 7.34 3.01
CA SER A 134 -11.03 8.78 2.93
C SER A 134 -11.39 9.38 4.30
N ALA A 135 -12.15 8.66 5.12
CA ALA A 135 -12.49 9.07 6.48
C ALA A 135 -11.26 9.03 7.40
N VAL A 136 -10.41 8.00 7.28
CA VAL A 136 -9.16 7.89 8.06
C VAL A 136 -8.17 8.97 7.65
N THR A 137 -8.00 9.24 6.35
CA THR A 137 -7.17 10.36 5.88
C THR A 137 -7.76 11.72 6.27
N ALA A 138 -9.08 11.89 6.22
CA ALA A 138 -9.75 13.09 6.70
C ALA A 138 -9.59 13.27 8.22
N LEU A 139 -9.65 12.21 9.03
CA LEU A 139 -9.42 12.26 10.48
C LEU A 139 -7.94 12.53 10.82
N ALA A 140 -7.02 11.90 10.11
CA ALA A 140 -5.58 12.18 10.20
C ALA A 140 -5.30 13.64 9.81
N TRP A 141 -5.98 14.17 8.80
CA TRP A 141 -5.95 15.57 8.43
C TRP A 141 -6.68 16.47 9.45
N GLN A 142 -7.79 16.06 10.06
CA GLN A 142 -8.47 16.85 11.09
C GLN A 142 -7.56 17.04 12.31
N SER A 143 -6.78 16.00 12.66
CA SER A 143 -5.74 16.05 13.69
C SER A 143 -4.59 17.04 13.35
N TRP A 144 -4.46 17.47 12.09
CA TRP A 144 -3.57 18.56 11.63
C TRP A 144 -3.94 19.91 12.23
N LYS A 145 -5.23 20.16 12.44
CA LYS A 145 -5.74 21.47 12.89
C LYS A 145 -5.84 21.60 14.42
N TRP A 146 -5.66 20.53 15.18
CA TRP A 146 -5.75 20.59 16.64
C TRP A 146 -4.50 21.25 17.26
N ARG A 147 -4.59 22.55 17.50
CA ARG A 147 -3.67 23.31 18.36
C ARG A 147 -4.15 23.26 19.82
N GLY A 148 -3.23 23.32 20.78
CA GLY A 148 -3.52 23.44 22.22
C GLY A 148 -3.80 22.11 22.95
N LYS A 149 -4.70 22.14 23.95
CA LYS A 149 -5.00 21.03 24.89
C LYS A 149 -5.42 19.71 24.23
N ARG A 150 -5.78 19.69 22.93
CA ARG A 150 -6.19 18.47 22.21
C ARG A 150 -5.04 17.73 21.49
N ARG A 151 -3.79 18.17 21.65
CA ARG A 151 -2.61 17.48 21.08
C ARG A 151 -2.49 16.02 21.52
N TRP A 152 -2.89 15.70 22.75
CA TRP A 152 -2.79 14.33 23.27
C TRP A 152 -3.65 13.35 22.47
N LEU A 153 -4.83 13.76 21.98
CA LEU A 153 -5.68 12.91 21.15
C LEU A 153 -5.01 12.55 19.81
N ALA A 154 -4.26 13.49 19.22
CA ALA A 154 -3.49 13.21 18.00
C ALA A 154 -2.33 12.25 18.29
N CYS A 155 -1.65 12.40 19.42
CA CYS A 155 -0.61 11.46 19.86
C CYS A 155 -1.18 10.06 20.11
N VAL A 156 -2.34 9.95 20.76
CA VAL A 156 -3.03 8.67 20.99
C VAL A 156 -3.43 8.03 19.66
N ALA A 157 -4.02 8.79 18.73
CA ALA A 157 -4.38 8.27 17.41
C ALA A 157 -3.14 7.76 16.64
N LEU A 158 -2.03 8.49 16.68
CA LEU A 158 -0.78 8.12 16.01
C LEU A 158 -0.11 6.91 16.69
N PHE A 159 -0.21 6.81 18.01
CA PHE A 159 0.25 5.65 18.78
C PHE A 159 -0.59 4.40 18.51
N LEU A 160 -1.91 4.51 18.48
CA LEU A 160 -2.80 3.40 18.11
C LEU A 160 -2.55 2.93 16.68
N LEU A 161 -2.31 3.87 15.76
CA LEU A 161 -1.94 3.57 14.39
C LEU A 161 -0.60 2.83 14.33
N LEU A 162 0.41 3.28 15.08
CA LEU A 162 1.70 2.58 15.20
C LEU A 162 1.53 1.18 15.78
N LEU A 163 0.71 1.02 16.83
CA LEU A 163 0.40 -0.28 17.41
C LEU A 163 -0.31 -1.21 16.42
N MET A 164 -1.22 -0.69 15.61
CA MET A 164 -1.85 -1.46 14.52
C MET A 164 -0.81 -1.96 13.51
N VAL A 165 0.21 -1.18 13.21
CA VAL A 165 1.28 -1.54 12.27
C VAL A 165 2.19 -2.60 12.87
N CYS A 166 2.61 -2.39 14.11
CA CYS A 166 3.39 -3.38 14.84
C CYS A 166 2.58 -4.68 14.95
N ALA A 167 1.30 -4.61 15.29
CA ALA A 167 0.41 -5.77 15.31
C ALA A 167 0.30 -6.43 13.93
N GLY A 168 0.11 -5.67 12.85
CA GLY A 168 0.05 -6.20 11.49
C GLY A 168 1.32 -6.91 11.04
N TYR A 169 2.49 -6.39 11.39
CA TYR A 169 3.78 -7.03 11.11
C TYR A 169 4.07 -8.26 11.99
N LEU A 170 3.50 -8.29 13.20
CA LEU A 170 3.68 -9.36 14.17
C LEU A 170 2.64 -10.50 14.03
N ILE A 171 1.44 -10.21 13.52
CA ILE A 171 0.39 -11.20 13.32
C ILE A 171 0.73 -12.02 12.06
N PRO A 172 0.87 -13.36 12.16
CA PRO A 172 1.09 -14.21 11.01
C PRO A 172 -0.05 -14.06 10.01
N THR A 173 0.26 -13.94 8.72
CA THR A 173 -0.77 -13.89 7.66
C THR A 173 -1.70 -15.10 7.69
N SER A 174 -1.19 -16.28 8.06
CA SER A 174 -2.00 -17.49 8.26
C SER A 174 -3.10 -17.34 9.30
N TRP A 175 -2.87 -16.55 10.36
CA TRP A 175 -3.90 -16.26 11.36
C TRP A 175 -5.05 -15.42 10.76
N LEU A 176 -4.74 -14.57 9.78
CA LEU A 176 -5.75 -13.79 9.04
C LEU A 176 -6.56 -14.64 8.08
N MET A 177 -5.99 -15.73 7.53
CA MET A 177 -6.68 -16.61 6.59
C MET A 177 -7.75 -17.47 7.27
N ASN A 178 -7.57 -17.82 8.55
CA ASN A 178 -8.55 -18.60 9.32
C ASN A 178 -9.72 -17.77 9.88
N ARG A 179 -9.84 -16.49 9.49
CA ARG A 179 -10.91 -15.61 9.93
C ARG A 179 -12.08 -15.61 8.95
N PRO A 180 -13.29 -15.24 9.40
CA PRO A 180 -14.41 -15.02 8.50
C PRO A 180 -14.02 -14.12 7.32
N LYS A 181 -14.49 -14.43 6.11
CA LYS A 181 -14.10 -13.74 4.86
C LYS A 181 -14.21 -12.21 4.96
N TRP A 182 -15.24 -11.70 5.64
CA TRP A 182 -15.45 -10.25 5.83
C TRP A 182 -14.34 -9.60 6.67
N LEU A 183 -13.84 -10.29 7.71
CA LEU A 183 -12.77 -9.79 8.57
C LEU A 183 -11.42 -9.88 7.86
N HIS A 184 -11.19 -10.99 7.15
CA HIS A 184 -10.01 -11.17 6.30
C HIS A 184 -9.90 -10.03 5.28
N GLY A 185 -10.97 -9.79 4.52
CA GLY A 185 -11.07 -8.67 3.58
C GLY A 185 -10.73 -7.35 4.27
N SER A 186 -11.44 -7.01 5.36
CA SER A 186 -11.23 -5.75 6.08
C SER A 186 -9.77 -5.53 6.52
N ILE A 187 -9.10 -6.58 7.00
CA ILE A 187 -7.69 -6.48 7.42
C ILE A 187 -6.76 -6.35 6.23
N LEU A 188 -6.99 -7.13 5.17
CA LEU A 188 -6.26 -7.03 3.92
C LEU A 188 -6.38 -5.60 3.37
N ILE A 189 -7.56 -5.00 3.47
CA ILE A 189 -7.79 -3.65 2.96
C ILE A 189 -7.11 -2.59 3.82
N GLY A 190 -7.22 -2.72 5.14
CA GLY A 190 -6.51 -1.86 6.07
C GLY A 190 -5.00 -1.87 5.83
N ASN A 191 -4.42 -3.06 5.65
CA ASN A 191 -2.98 -3.22 5.48
C ASN A 191 -2.47 -2.83 4.09
N LEU A 192 -3.22 -3.16 3.03
CA LEU A 192 -2.75 -2.96 1.65
C LEU A 192 -3.11 -1.58 1.08
N PHE A 193 -4.20 -0.95 1.55
CA PHE A 193 -4.66 0.34 1.00
C PHE A 193 -4.62 1.46 2.03
N VAL A 194 -5.24 1.30 3.19
CA VAL A 194 -5.36 2.40 4.17
C VAL A 194 -3.98 2.76 4.73
N TRP A 195 -3.23 1.75 5.17
CA TRP A 195 -1.98 1.93 5.87
C TRP A 195 -0.92 2.68 5.04
N PRO A 196 -0.62 2.30 3.78
CA PRO A 196 0.40 2.98 3.00
C PRO A 196 0.07 4.46 2.76
N ILE A 197 -1.21 4.77 2.52
CA ILE A 197 -1.69 6.14 2.35
C ILE A 197 -1.44 6.94 3.64
N VAL A 198 -1.83 6.38 4.79
CA VAL A 198 -1.61 7.06 6.07
C VAL A 198 -0.12 7.23 6.36
N ALA A 199 0.71 6.22 6.09
CA ALA A 199 2.16 6.27 6.30
C ALA A 199 2.80 7.38 5.44
N VAL A 200 2.39 7.52 4.18
CA VAL A 200 2.84 8.59 3.29
C VAL A 200 2.43 9.97 3.82
N VAL A 201 1.18 10.13 4.24
CA VAL A 201 0.66 11.40 4.79
C VAL A 201 1.39 11.78 6.08
N LEU A 202 1.66 10.80 6.96
CA LEU A 202 2.43 11.02 8.18
C LEU A 202 3.87 11.43 7.87
N THR A 203 4.50 10.76 6.90
CA THR A 203 5.83 11.11 6.43
C THR A 203 5.87 12.56 5.92
N ALA A 204 4.92 12.94 5.06
CA ALA A 204 4.82 14.31 4.56
C ALA A 204 4.64 15.33 5.70
N ARG A 205 3.88 14.98 6.74
CA ARG A 205 3.69 15.84 7.93
C ARG A 205 4.96 15.98 8.75
N LEU A 206 5.69 14.90 8.98
CA LEU A 206 6.95 14.92 9.72
C LEU A 206 7.97 15.80 8.99
N VAL A 207 8.03 15.71 7.66
CA VAL A 207 8.84 16.59 6.82
C VAL A 207 8.34 18.03 6.89
N TYR A 208 7.03 18.28 6.76
CA TYR A 208 6.45 19.62 6.86
C TYR A 208 6.83 20.32 8.17
N THR A 209 6.59 19.66 9.30
CA THR A 209 6.83 20.23 10.63
C THR A 209 8.31 20.44 10.92
N SER A 210 9.18 19.72 10.21
CA SER A 210 10.63 19.91 10.24
C SER A 210 11.05 21.13 9.41
N LEU A 211 10.45 21.32 8.23
CA LEU A 211 10.73 22.45 7.33
C LEU A 211 10.12 23.77 7.81
N ALA A 212 8.93 23.73 8.43
CA ALA A 212 8.16 24.91 8.80
C ALA A 212 8.54 25.51 10.16
N SER A 213 9.49 24.92 10.90
CA SER A 213 9.91 25.45 12.19
C SER A 213 10.74 26.73 12.00
N ASP A 214 10.13 27.89 12.23
CA ASP A 214 10.81 29.19 12.15
C ASP A 214 11.79 29.43 13.33
N ARG A 215 11.74 28.58 14.36
CA ARG A 215 12.66 28.68 15.50
C ARG A 215 13.79 27.64 15.39
N PRO A 216 15.06 28.07 15.45
CA PRO A 216 16.23 27.17 15.37
C PRO A 216 16.47 26.31 16.62
N SER A 217 15.68 26.45 17.71
CA SER A 217 16.09 25.92 19.03
C SER A 217 15.89 24.42 19.26
N ASN A 218 15.20 23.68 18.39
CA ASN A 218 14.83 22.28 18.65
C ASN A 218 15.36 21.30 17.60
N TRP A 219 16.64 21.43 17.21
CA TRP A 219 17.34 20.51 16.31
C TRP A 219 17.11 19.01 16.62
N PRO A 220 17.18 18.54 17.89
CA PRO A 220 16.96 17.12 18.19
C PRO A 220 15.57 16.63 17.76
N ALA A 221 14.55 17.46 17.96
CA ALA A 221 13.19 17.12 17.55
C ALA A 221 13.04 17.06 16.03
N THR A 222 13.76 17.92 15.30
CA THR A 222 13.81 17.87 13.83
C THR A 222 14.46 16.58 13.34
N VAL A 223 15.61 16.21 13.90
CA VAL A 223 16.32 14.96 13.54
C VAL A 223 15.43 13.75 13.80
N ILE A 224 14.80 13.67 14.97
CA ILE A 224 13.91 12.54 15.30
C ILE A 224 12.74 12.45 14.31
N ARG A 225 12.10 13.56 13.94
CA ARG A 225 11.00 13.56 12.96
C ARG A 225 11.45 13.07 11.60
N LEU A 226 12.60 13.52 11.13
CA LEU A 226 13.16 13.09 9.85
C LEU A 226 13.56 11.61 9.88
N ALA A 227 14.15 11.13 10.97
CA ALA A 227 14.47 9.72 11.15
C ALA A 227 13.21 8.83 11.10
N VAL A 228 12.13 9.25 11.78
CA VAL A 228 10.83 8.55 11.72
C VAL A 228 10.23 8.60 10.32
N ALA A 229 10.36 9.72 9.60
CA ALA A 229 9.91 9.83 8.21
C ALA A 229 10.66 8.86 7.28
N VAL A 230 12.00 8.75 7.43
CA VAL A 230 12.81 7.79 6.67
C VAL A 230 12.41 6.36 7.00
N LEU A 231 12.21 6.04 8.29
CA LEU A 231 11.75 4.71 8.70
C LEU A 231 10.40 4.34 8.08
N LEU A 232 9.44 5.28 8.03
CA LEU A 232 8.15 5.06 7.39
C LEU A 232 8.30 4.80 5.88
N LEU A 233 9.18 5.52 5.19
CA LEU A 233 9.48 5.28 3.78
C LEU A 233 10.10 3.90 3.54
N LEU A 234 10.99 3.45 4.43
CA LEU A 234 11.56 2.11 4.35
C LEU A 234 10.50 1.02 4.54
N VAL A 235 9.57 1.21 5.50
CA VAL A 235 8.44 0.29 5.71
C VAL A 235 7.51 0.26 4.48
N ILE A 236 7.23 1.41 3.87
CA ILE A 236 6.46 1.47 2.62
C ILE A 236 7.21 0.74 1.49
N GLY A 237 8.52 0.93 1.38
CA GLY A 237 9.36 0.24 0.40
C GLY A 237 9.32 -1.29 0.57
N ASP A 238 9.50 -1.78 1.78
CA ASP A 238 9.41 -3.21 2.13
C ASP A 238 8.03 -3.81 1.77
N LEU A 239 6.96 -3.06 2.03
CA LEU A 239 5.61 -3.46 1.65
C LEU A 239 5.45 -3.55 0.13
N ILE A 240 5.94 -2.56 -0.62
CA ILE A 240 5.91 -2.57 -2.09
C ILE A 240 6.68 -3.79 -2.62
N VAL A 241 7.90 -4.05 -2.12
CA VAL A 241 8.69 -5.23 -2.51
C VAL A 241 7.89 -6.51 -2.27
N THR A 242 7.34 -6.67 -1.05
CA THR A 242 6.60 -7.87 -0.65
C THR A 242 5.37 -8.10 -1.51
N GLU A 243 4.61 -7.05 -1.79
CA GLU A 243 3.40 -7.15 -2.60
C GLU A 243 3.71 -7.39 -4.08
N THR A 244 4.76 -6.76 -4.63
CA THR A 244 5.22 -7.04 -6.00
C THR A 244 5.72 -8.49 -6.15
N VAL A 245 6.30 -9.07 -5.10
CA VAL A 245 6.65 -10.49 -5.11
C VAL A 245 5.40 -11.37 -5.12
N TRP A 246 4.35 -11.01 -4.37
CA TRP A 246 3.07 -11.72 -4.41
C TRP A 246 2.34 -11.59 -5.75
N VAL A 247 2.44 -10.43 -6.42
CA VAL A 247 1.95 -10.24 -7.79
C VAL A 247 2.54 -11.28 -8.72
N GLN A 248 3.86 -11.49 -8.66
CA GLN A 248 4.52 -12.47 -9.50
C GLN A 248 4.11 -13.91 -9.19
N ALA A 249 3.85 -14.21 -7.91
CA ALA A 249 3.44 -15.54 -7.49
C ALA A 249 2.02 -15.88 -7.96
N GLU A 250 1.09 -14.92 -7.91
CA GLU A 250 -0.34 -15.15 -8.16
C GLU A 250 -0.89 -14.55 -9.47
N ASP A 251 -0.05 -13.86 -10.25
CA ASP A 251 -0.43 -12.99 -11.40
C ASP A 251 -1.63 -12.09 -11.08
N SER A 252 -1.67 -11.64 -9.83
CA SER A 252 -2.66 -10.68 -9.38
C SER A 252 -2.21 -9.29 -9.78
N LEU A 253 -3.09 -8.50 -10.38
CA LEU A 253 -2.78 -7.12 -10.71
C LEU A 253 -2.73 -6.31 -9.41
N SER A 254 -1.54 -6.11 -8.82
CA SER A 254 -1.44 -5.33 -7.58
C SER A 254 -1.69 -3.86 -7.84
N VAL A 255 -2.76 -3.38 -7.23
CA VAL A 255 -3.14 -1.97 -7.22
C VAL A 255 -2.29 -1.18 -6.20
N ILE A 256 -1.47 -1.86 -5.38
CA ILE A 256 -0.81 -1.25 -4.22
C ILE A 256 0.26 -0.25 -4.63
N PRO A 257 1.25 -0.57 -5.50
CA PRO A 257 2.23 0.43 -5.92
C PRO A 257 1.54 1.68 -6.47
N VAL A 258 0.49 1.51 -7.28
CA VAL A 258 -0.30 2.60 -7.86
C VAL A 258 -0.94 3.47 -6.77
N VAL A 259 -1.56 2.86 -5.77
CA VAL A 259 -2.18 3.57 -4.64
C VAL A 259 -1.13 4.34 -3.84
N VAL A 260 0.01 3.72 -3.54
CA VAL A 260 1.11 4.38 -2.82
C VAL A 260 1.67 5.55 -3.62
N PHE A 261 1.94 5.36 -4.91
CA PHE A 261 2.38 6.43 -5.81
C PHE A 261 1.41 7.60 -5.81
N THR A 262 0.11 7.32 -5.92
CA THR A 262 -0.89 8.37 -6.01
C THR A 262 -1.01 9.13 -4.68
N ALA A 263 -0.96 8.43 -3.55
CA ALA A 263 -0.95 9.05 -2.24
C ALA A 263 0.32 9.89 -2.01
N ALA A 264 1.48 9.41 -2.47
CA ALA A 264 2.77 10.09 -2.36
C ALA A 264 2.76 11.41 -3.11
N VAL A 265 2.30 11.37 -4.35
CA VAL A 265 2.14 12.56 -5.20
C VAL A 265 1.17 13.54 -4.54
N ALA A 266 -0.01 13.09 -4.09
CA ALA A 266 -0.98 13.95 -3.42
C ALA A 266 -0.41 14.60 -2.15
N ALA A 267 0.29 13.83 -1.32
CA ALA A 267 0.90 14.33 -0.08
C ALA A 267 2.02 15.34 -0.35
N ALA A 268 2.88 15.06 -1.34
CA ALA A 268 3.92 15.99 -1.77
C ALA A 268 3.35 17.30 -2.32
N MET A 269 2.21 17.24 -2.99
CA MET A 269 1.52 18.42 -3.52
C MET A 269 0.94 19.28 -2.42
N LEU A 270 0.27 18.66 -1.45
CA LEU A 270 -0.20 19.35 -0.26
C LEU A 270 0.96 19.99 0.50
N LEU A 271 2.11 19.31 0.56
CA LEU A 271 3.33 19.81 1.18
C LEU A 271 3.91 21.03 0.43
N ALA A 272 4.08 20.92 -0.89
CA ALA A 272 4.58 22.01 -1.74
C ALA A 272 3.65 23.24 -1.69
N TRP A 273 2.35 22.99 -1.56
CA TRP A 273 1.34 24.03 -1.41
C TRP A 273 1.42 24.72 -0.05
N ALA A 274 1.59 23.97 1.04
CA ALA A 274 1.62 24.50 2.40
C ALA A 274 2.88 25.34 2.71
N VAL A 275 3.98 25.10 1.99
CA VAL A 275 5.31 25.68 2.29
C VAL A 275 5.65 26.84 1.34
N THR A 276 6.21 27.96 1.84
CA THR A 276 6.61 29.15 1.05
C THR A 276 8.12 29.18 0.76
N GLY A 277 8.53 29.94 -0.28
CA GLY A 277 9.94 30.25 -0.56
C GLY A 277 10.79 29.01 -0.92
N TRP A 278 12.08 29.06 -0.55
CA TRP A 278 13.06 27.98 -0.81
C TRP A 278 12.66 26.63 -0.20
N ARG A 279 11.88 26.64 0.88
CA ARG A 279 11.39 25.42 1.54
C ARG A 279 10.47 24.58 0.64
N ARG A 280 9.91 25.16 -0.45
CA ARG A 280 9.21 24.40 -1.50
C ARG A 280 10.10 23.36 -2.17
N LEU A 281 11.40 23.65 -2.31
CA LEU A 281 12.36 22.70 -2.84
C LEU A 281 12.40 21.43 -1.97
N GLY A 282 12.34 21.58 -0.65
CA GLY A 282 12.26 20.44 0.28
C GLY A 282 11.01 19.57 0.05
N ALA A 283 9.88 20.18 -0.30
CA ALA A 283 8.66 19.44 -0.65
C ALA A 283 8.79 18.68 -1.99
N LEU A 284 9.43 19.30 -2.98
CA LEU A 284 9.72 18.66 -4.27
C LEU A 284 10.74 17.52 -4.13
N ILE A 285 11.79 17.72 -3.34
CA ILE A 285 12.76 16.66 -2.99
C ILE A 285 12.06 15.51 -2.30
N PHE A 286 11.16 15.79 -1.36
CA PHE A 286 10.36 14.75 -0.71
C PHE A 286 9.50 13.98 -1.72
N ALA A 287 8.80 14.67 -2.61
CA ALA A 287 8.02 14.05 -3.69
C ALA A 287 8.88 13.06 -4.50
N LEU A 288 10.02 13.56 -4.98
CA LEU A 288 10.97 12.80 -5.77
C LEU A 288 11.50 11.59 -5.00
N LEU A 289 11.84 11.75 -3.73
CA LEU A 289 12.34 10.67 -2.87
C LEU A 289 11.30 9.56 -2.73
N VAL A 290 10.02 9.90 -2.48
CA VAL A 290 8.97 8.87 -2.35
C VAL A 290 8.76 8.15 -3.68
N THR A 291 8.71 8.88 -4.80
CA THR A 291 8.59 8.30 -6.15
C THR A 291 9.76 7.35 -6.44
N LEU A 292 11.01 7.79 -6.24
CA LEU A 292 12.19 6.96 -6.46
C LEU A 292 12.21 5.73 -5.54
N THR A 293 11.82 5.88 -4.27
CA THR A 293 11.73 4.76 -3.32
C THR A 293 10.72 3.73 -3.78
N ALA A 294 9.53 4.16 -4.19
CA ALA A 294 8.48 3.26 -4.69
C ALA A 294 8.88 2.58 -6.00
N SER A 295 9.53 3.30 -6.93
CA SER A 295 10.02 2.73 -8.18
C SER A 295 11.11 1.69 -7.93
N TYR A 296 12.11 2.04 -7.11
CA TYR A 296 13.19 1.13 -6.75
C TYR A 296 12.67 -0.10 -6.01
N ALA A 297 11.79 0.07 -5.01
CA ALA A 297 11.17 -1.03 -4.29
C ALA A 297 10.38 -1.96 -5.22
N SER A 298 9.61 -1.40 -6.16
CA SER A 298 8.88 -2.19 -7.15
C SER A 298 9.84 -2.98 -8.03
N GLU A 299 10.89 -2.36 -8.56
CA GLU A 299 11.92 -3.03 -9.37
C GLU A 299 12.61 -4.16 -8.60
N GLN A 300 12.95 -3.93 -7.32
CA GLN A 300 13.51 -4.98 -6.47
C GLN A 300 12.53 -6.15 -6.28
N GLY A 301 11.25 -5.85 -6.08
CA GLY A 301 10.20 -6.88 -6.04
C GLY A 301 10.21 -7.75 -7.30
N TRP A 302 10.23 -7.14 -8.48
CA TRP A 302 10.27 -7.84 -9.79
C TRP A 302 11.53 -8.67 -10.02
N ARG A 303 12.63 -8.36 -9.35
CA ARG A 303 13.88 -9.14 -9.44
C ARG A 303 13.89 -10.36 -8.52
N ILE A 304 13.00 -10.40 -7.51
CA ILE A 304 12.94 -11.50 -6.56
C ILE A 304 11.99 -12.58 -7.08
N SER A 305 12.56 -13.71 -7.48
CA SER A 305 11.81 -14.91 -7.87
C SER A 305 11.07 -15.50 -6.66
N PRO A 306 9.73 -15.71 -6.73
CA PRO A 306 8.97 -16.30 -5.63
C PRO A 306 9.43 -17.72 -5.21
N PRO A 307 9.77 -18.63 -6.16
CA PRO A 307 10.40 -19.91 -5.82
C PRO A 307 11.71 -19.77 -5.03
N TRP A 308 12.60 -18.87 -5.47
CA TRP A 308 13.86 -18.63 -4.78
C TRP A 308 13.65 -18.10 -3.36
N LEU A 309 12.73 -17.15 -3.18
CA LEU A 309 12.41 -16.60 -1.85
C LEU A 309 11.80 -17.65 -0.93
N THR A 310 10.97 -18.55 -1.47
CA THR A 310 10.41 -19.68 -0.72
C THR A 310 11.51 -20.63 -0.26
N GLU A 311 12.43 -21.00 -1.15
CA GLU A 311 13.56 -21.87 -0.81
C GLU A 311 14.47 -21.24 0.26
N ALA A 312 14.79 -19.94 0.14
CA ALA A 312 15.56 -19.21 1.15
C ALA A 312 14.85 -19.14 2.53
N ARG A 313 13.51 -19.10 2.54
CA ARG A 313 12.70 -19.15 3.77
C ARG A 313 12.69 -20.55 4.36
N ALA A 314 12.61 -21.60 3.54
CA ALA A 314 12.69 -22.99 3.96
C ALA A 314 14.04 -23.28 4.64
N GLU A 315 15.14 -22.81 4.04
CA GLU A 315 16.51 -22.93 4.57
C GLU A 315 16.65 -22.25 5.95
N LYS A 316 15.94 -21.14 6.16
CA LYS A 316 15.92 -20.47 7.46
C LYS A 316 15.15 -21.29 8.52
N ILE A 317 14.11 -22.00 8.11
CA ILE A 317 13.32 -22.87 8.99
C ILE A 317 14.11 -24.13 9.33
N ASP A 318 14.76 -24.75 8.35
CA ASP A 318 15.60 -25.94 8.57
C ASP A 318 16.72 -25.65 9.58
N ARG A 319 17.49 -24.57 9.40
CA ARG A 319 18.50 -24.13 10.39
C ARG A 319 17.94 -23.84 11.78
N ALA A 320 16.64 -23.53 11.91
CA ALA A 320 15.99 -23.40 13.21
C ALA A 320 15.59 -24.76 13.79
N ILE A 321 15.16 -25.72 12.95
CA ILE A 321 14.88 -27.11 13.32
C ILE A 321 16.15 -27.78 13.84
N GLN A 322 17.29 -27.63 13.15
CA GLN A 322 18.56 -28.22 13.59
C GLN A 322 19.00 -27.67 14.95
N ARG A 323 18.95 -26.35 15.16
CA ARG A 323 19.25 -25.75 16.47
C ARG A 323 18.29 -26.18 17.57
N TYR A 324 17.03 -26.48 17.23
CA TYR A 324 16.06 -27.04 18.17
C TYR A 324 16.49 -28.46 18.57
N TYR A 325 16.83 -29.31 17.60
CA TYR A 325 17.28 -30.68 17.82
C TYR A 325 18.55 -30.73 18.67
N GLU A 326 19.58 -29.94 18.34
CA GLU A 326 20.84 -29.84 19.12
C GLU A 326 20.61 -29.54 20.61
N ARG A 327 19.54 -28.80 20.93
CA ARG A 327 19.25 -28.36 22.30
C ARG A 327 18.28 -29.28 23.04
N GLN A 328 17.31 -29.85 22.34
CA GLN A 328 16.23 -30.64 22.95
C GLN A 328 16.45 -32.16 22.79
N GLY A 329 17.35 -32.59 21.91
CA GLY A 329 17.59 -33.99 21.59
C GLY A 329 16.50 -34.65 20.75
N HIS A 330 15.55 -33.88 20.21
CA HIS A 330 14.47 -34.37 19.37
C HIS A 330 13.99 -33.29 18.40
N TYR A 331 13.37 -33.67 17.27
CA TYR A 331 12.83 -32.69 16.32
C TYR A 331 11.52 -32.07 16.85
N PRO A 332 11.18 -30.82 16.46
CA PRO A 332 9.95 -30.21 16.94
C PRO A 332 8.74 -30.93 16.34
N SER A 333 7.74 -31.29 17.14
CA SER A 333 6.51 -31.94 16.64
C SER A 333 5.67 -31.03 15.75
N ARG A 334 5.83 -29.71 15.88
CA ARG A 334 5.20 -28.68 15.04
C ARG A 334 6.16 -27.52 14.85
N LEU A 335 6.13 -26.86 13.68
CA LEU A 335 6.93 -25.65 13.44
C LEU A 335 6.67 -24.54 14.47
N ALA A 336 5.47 -24.48 15.06
CA ALA A 336 5.13 -23.51 16.10
C ALA A 336 6.05 -23.58 17.33
N ASN A 337 6.63 -24.75 17.62
CA ASN A 337 7.56 -24.94 18.74
C ASN A 337 8.91 -24.24 18.52
N LEU A 338 9.20 -23.78 17.30
CA LEU A 338 10.39 -22.97 16.99
C LEU A 338 10.25 -21.53 17.48
N VAL A 339 9.02 -21.04 17.72
CA VAL A 339 8.72 -19.67 18.11
C VAL A 339 8.57 -19.57 19.63
N PRO A 340 9.06 -18.50 20.29
CA PRO A 340 9.77 -17.35 19.72
C PRO A 340 11.31 -17.50 19.72
N PHE A 341 11.83 -18.59 20.29
CA PHE A 341 13.25 -18.66 20.66
C PHE A 341 14.20 -18.97 19.50
N TYR A 342 13.80 -19.84 18.56
CA TYR A 342 14.63 -20.22 17.40
C TYR A 342 14.30 -19.38 16.18
N LEU A 343 13.04 -18.98 16.05
CA LEU A 343 12.51 -18.04 15.06
C LEU A 343 11.57 -17.06 15.74
N TRP A 344 11.70 -15.77 15.43
CA TRP A 344 10.72 -14.77 15.86
C TRP A 344 9.33 -15.01 15.27
N ARG A 345 9.30 -15.43 14.00
CA ARG A 345 8.09 -15.84 13.27
C ARG A 345 8.46 -16.88 12.23
N ILE A 346 7.54 -17.79 11.92
CA ILE A 346 7.70 -18.74 10.81
C ILE A 346 7.42 -17.97 9.52
N PRO A 347 8.43 -17.73 8.66
CA PRO A 347 8.21 -17.05 7.39
C PRO A 347 7.34 -17.93 6.50
N GLN A 348 6.27 -17.43 5.89
CA GLN A 348 5.38 -18.25 5.03
C GLN A 348 6.00 -18.52 3.64
N PRO A 349 5.63 -19.60 2.94
CA PRO A 349 6.01 -19.76 1.54
C PRO A 349 5.40 -18.65 0.68
N VAL A 350 6.03 -18.33 -0.45
CA VAL A 350 5.57 -17.32 -1.42
C VAL A 350 5.27 -18.02 -2.74
N ILE A 351 4.16 -18.75 -2.74
CA ILE A 351 3.66 -19.51 -3.90
C ILE A 351 2.16 -19.25 -4.01
N PHE A 352 1.39 -19.64 -3.00
CA PHE A 352 -0.01 -19.25 -2.82
C PHE A 352 -0.21 -18.56 -1.47
N ARG A 353 -1.01 -17.49 -1.39
CA ARG A 353 -1.23 -16.74 -0.13
C ARG A 353 -1.86 -17.59 0.98
N ASP A 354 -2.60 -18.64 0.63
CA ASP A 354 -3.27 -19.53 1.59
C ASP A 354 -2.47 -20.79 1.94
N GLN A 355 -1.29 -20.97 1.35
CA GLN A 355 -0.49 -22.15 1.58
C GLN A 355 0.40 -22.00 2.82
N THR A 356 0.57 -23.10 3.56
CA THR A 356 1.51 -23.20 4.68
C THR A 356 2.60 -24.25 4.39
N TRP A 357 3.62 -24.33 5.25
CA TRP A 357 4.65 -25.35 5.12
C TRP A 357 4.09 -26.74 5.40
N CYS A 358 4.49 -27.71 4.59
CA CYS A 358 4.24 -29.12 4.84
C CYS A 358 5.33 -29.62 5.78
N TYR A 359 5.03 -29.68 7.08
CA TYR A 359 5.99 -30.11 8.08
C TYR A 359 5.45 -31.26 8.92
N GLU A 360 6.30 -32.24 9.14
CA GLU A 360 6.07 -33.32 10.09
C GLU A 360 7.38 -33.60 10.82
N GLY A 361 7.33 -33.78 12.14
CA GLY A 361 8.50 -34.10 12.95
C GLY A 361 8.12 -34.98 14.14
N GLY A 362 9.05 -35.84 14.54
CA GLY A 362 8.95 -36.72 15.69
C GLY A 362 10.25 -36.70 16.50
N ASP A 363 10.51 -37.78 17.25
CA ASP A 363 11.70 -37.84 18.10
C ASP A 363 12.98 -37.84 17.26
N ASP A 364 13.06 -38.76 16.30
CA ASP A 364 14.25 -39.00 15.48
C ASP A 364 14.05 -38.72 13.98
N TYR A 365 12.95 -38.08 13.57
CA TYR A 365 12.73 -37.77 12.16
C TYR A 365 12.09 -36.39 11.96
N TYR A 366 12.30 -35.81 10.79
CA TYR A 366 11.45 -34.74 10.30
C TYR A 366 11.43 -34.70 8.77
N ARG A 367 10.39 -34.09 8.22
CA ARG A 367 10.32 -33.68 6.82
C ARG A 367 9.74 -32.27 6.70
N LEU A 368 10.44 -31.41 5.97
CA LEU A 368 10.02 -30.07 5.62
C LEU A 368 9.88 -29.96 4.09
N GLY A 369 8.68 -29.63 3.63
CA GLY A 369 8.39 -29.44 2.22
C GLY A 369 7.36 -28.35 1.97
N TYR A 370 7.09 -28.14 0.68
CA TYR A 370 6.11 -27.19 0.19
C TYR A 370 5.65 -27.60 -1.20
N VAL A 371 4.41 -27.25 -1.57
CA VAL A 371 3.95 -27.31 -2.97
C VAL A 371 4.75 -26.30 -3.78
N HIS A 372 5.39 -26.75 -4.86
CA HIS A 372 6.18 -25.98 -5.78
C HIS A 372 5.41 -25.72 -7.07
N GLN A 373 5.41 -24.45 -7.47
CA GLN A 373 4.95 -24.00 -8.78
C GLN A 373 6.12 -23.24 -9.43
N PRO A 374 6.63 -23.67 -10.60
CA PRO A 374 7.81 -23.05 -11.21
C PRO A 374 7.55 -21.61 -11.68
N THR A 375 6.36 -21.34 -12.21
CA THR A 375 5.90 -19.99 -12.57
C THR A 375 4.38 -19.95 -12.52
N PHE A 376 3.80 -18.76 -12.38
CA PHE A 376 2.36 -18.59 -12.49
C PHE A 376 1.85 -19.13 -13.84
N GLY A 377 0.61 -19.67 -13.84
CA GLY A 377 -0.09 -20.08 -15.04
C GLY A 377 0.38 -21.40 -15.65
N VAL A 378 1.32 -22.12 -15.03
CA VAL A 378 1.66 -23.47 -15.48
C VAL A 378 0.49 -24.44 -15.29
N PRO A 379 0.35 -25.41 -16.19
CA PRO A 379 -0.61 -26.50 -16.03
C PRO A 379 -0.43 -27.27 -14.71
N SER A 380 -1.52 -27.87 -14.22
CA SER A 380 -1.58 -28.52 -12.91
C SER A 380 -0.59 -29.67 -12.73
N GLU A 381 -0.16 -30.33 -13.81
CA GLU A 381 0.83 -31.42 -13.81
C GLU A 381 2.25 -30.95 -13.47
N TYR A 382 2.56 -29.66 -13.65
CA TYR A 382 3.85 -29.08 -13.24
C TYR A 382 3.85 -28.64 -11.77
N ILE A 383 2.68 -28.62 -11.12
CA ILE A 383 2.57 -28.39 -9.68
C ILE A 383 2.91 -29.70 -8.97
N SER A 384 3.93 -29.66 -8.12
CA SER A 384 4.50 -30.84 -7.46
C SER A 384 4.91 -30.50 -6.02
N ILE A 385 5.11 -31.50 -5.18
CA ILE A 385 5.66 -31.28 -3.84
C ILE A 385 7.18 -31.27 -3.93
N ARG A 386 7.81 -30.27 -3.32
CA ARG A 386 9.27 -30.20 -3.15
C ARG A 386 9.61 -30.41 -1.68
N ILE A 387 10.33 -31.50 -1.40
CA ILE A 387 10.96 -31.73 -0.10
C ILE A 387 12.22 -30.86 -0.06
N HIS A 388 12.30 -29.97 0.92
CA HIS A 388 13.47 -29.12 1.12
C HIS A 388 14.53 -29.82 1.96
N ALA A 389 14.11 -30.39 3.09
CA ALA A 389 14.98 -31.10 4.01
C ALA A 389 14.21 -32.21 4.72
N ALA A 390 14.89 -33.31 5.03
CA ALA A 390 14.36 -34.40 5.83
C ALA A 390 15.51 -35.10 6.58
N ALA A 391 15.19 -35.65 7.74
CA ALA A 391 16.04 -36.59 8.47
C ALA A 391 15.26 -37.87 8.76
N ASP A 392 15.95 -38.99 8.59
CA ASP A 392 15.45 -40.34 8.74
C ASP A 392 14.20 -40.65 7.88
N GLU A 393 13.63 -41.85 8.02
CA GLU A 393 12.42 -42.24 7.27
C GLU A 393 11.18 -41.81 8.06
N PRO A 394 10.45 -40.76 7.63
CA PRO A 394 9.18 -40.39 8.26
C PRO A 394 8.18 -41.53 8.10
N PRO A 395 7.24 -41.70 9.04
CA PRO A 395 6.21 -42.71 8.94
C PRO A 395 5.43 -42.57 7.64
N LYS A 396 5.04 -43.70 7.05
CA LYS A 396 4.31 -43.78 5.77
C LYS A 396 2.89 -43.18 5.83
N SER A 397 2.49 -42.53 6.93
CA SER A 397 1.22 -41.84 7.05
C SER A 397 1.07 -40.73 6.01
N SER A 398 -0.18 -40.45 5.65
CA SER A 398 -0.58 -39.35 4.75
C SER A 398 0.11 -38.06 5.16
N TRP A 399 0.86 -37.46 4.25
CA TRP A 399 1.55 -36.21 4.51
C TRP A 399 0.56 -35.06 4.31
N PRO A 400 0.48 -34.04 5.19
CA PRO A 400 -0.40 -32.89 4.95
C PRO A 400 -0.15 -32.17 3.62
N CYS A 401 1.00 -32.41 2.97
CA CYS A 401 1.32 -31.84 1.67
C CYS A 401 0.50 -32.44 0.52
N ASP A 402 0.01 -33.66 0.66
CA ASP A 402 -0.78 -34.33 -0.38
C ASP A 402 -2.10 -33.57 -0.57
N ASP A 403 -2.78 -33.21 0.53
CA ASP A 403 -4.00 -32.39 0.53
C ASP A 403 -3.76 -30.97 -0.05
N GLU A 404 -2.63 -30.35 0.30
CA GLU A 404 -2.27 -29.02 -0.23
C GLU A 404 -1.94 -29.06 -1.73
N LEU A 405 -1.32 -30.14 -2.20
CA LEU A 405 -1.03 -30.36 -3.62
C LEU A 405 -2.32 -30.52 -4.42
N GLU A 406 -3.25 -31.34 -3.94
CA GLU A 406 -4.56 -31.52 -4.58
C GLU A 406 -5.34 -30.20 -4.60
N ARG A 407 -5.32 -29.44 -3.50
CA ARG A 407 -5.94 -28.11 -3.43
C ARG A 407 -5.31 -27.16 -4.45
N ALA A 408 -3.98 -27.11 -4.55
CA ALA A 408 -3.28 -26.26 -5.50
C ALA A 408 -3.61 -26.64 -6.96
N ARG A 409 -3.64 -27.94 -7.28
CA ARG A 409 -4.01 -28.43 -8.61
C ARG A 409 -5.45 -28.10 -8.97
N SER A 410 -6.39 -28.17 -8.02
CA SER A 410 -7.79 -27.83 -8.26
C SER A 410 -8.04 -26.35 -8.58
N LYS A 411 -7.13 -25.46 -8.15
CA LYS A 411 -7.17 -24.02 -8.45
C LYS A 411 -6.42 -23.64 -9.72
N ALA A 412 -5.55 -24.52 -10.24
CA ALA A 412 -4.83 -24.25 -11.47
C ALA A 412 -5.82 -24.23 -12.65
N PRO A 413 -5.67 -23.31 -13.61
CA PRO A 413 -6.50 -23.31 -14.81
C PRO A 413 -6.35 -24.65 -15.54
N GLY A 414 -7.48 -25.34 -15.75
CA GLY A 414 -7.53 -26.50 -16.62
C GLY A 414 -7.40 -26.04 -18.07
N TYR A 415 -6.25 -26.29 -18.68
CA TYR A 415 -6.02 -26.04 -20.11
C TYR A 415 -6.22 -27.30 -20.93
#